data_AF-A0A7V9NN02-F1
#
_entry.id   AF-A0A7V9NN02-F1
#
_cell.length_a   1.000
_cell.length_b   1.000
_cell.length_c   1.000
_cell.angle_alpha   90.00
_cell.angle_beta   90.00
_cell.angle_gamma   90.00
#
_symmetry.space_group_name_H-M   'P 1'
#
loop_
_entity.id
_entity.type
_entity.pdbx_description
1 polymer ?
#
loop_
_entity_poly.entity_id
_entity_poly.type
_entity_poly.pdbx_seq_one_letter_code
_entity_poly.pdbx_strand_id
1 'polypeptide(L)'
;MPKTNLRTDKASGTIEIDSHTTLTGVPAHAWEYKLGNRSALEWILDQYKKKKPSDATIAERFNTYKFEDYKEEVIELLKRVTNVSVKTMEILNQMPNAD
;
A
#
# COMPACT_ATOMS: atom_id res chain seq x y z
N MET A 1 11.37 3.69 18.51
CA MET A 1 10.32 3.76 17.48
C MET A 1 10.54 2.63 16.49
N PRO A 2 9.49 1.87 16.11
CA PRO A 2 9.59 0.80 15.14
C PRO A 2 10.14 1.33 13.81
N LYS A 3 10.94 0.52 13.10
CA LYS A 3 11.48 0.91 11.79
C LYS A 3 10.40 0.68 10.74
N THR A 4 9.98 1.74 10.05
CA THR A 4 9.04 1.66 8.92
C THR A 4 9.64 0.86 7.76
N ASN A 5 8.91 -0.15 7.27
CA ASN A 5 9.34 -1.02 6.17
C ASN A 5 8.53 -0.76 4.88
N LEU A 6 7.19 -0.78 4.97
CA LEU A 6 6.25 -0.63 3.84
C LEU A 6 6.61 -1.51 2.63
N ARG A 7 6.64 -2.83 2.89
CA ARG A 7 7.00 -3.86 1.89
C ARG A 7 5.87 -4.85 1.70
N THR A 8 5.77 -5.38 0.50
CA THR A 8 4.80 -6.41 0.13
C THR A 8 5.52 -7.69 -0.23
N ASP A 9 4.94 -8.82 0.17
CA ASP A 9 5.23 -10.12 -0.40
C ASP A 9 3.91 -10.71 -0.90
N LYS A 10 3.72 -10.63 -2.21
CA LYS A 10 2.50 -11.05 -2.89
C LYS A 10 2.34 -12.57 -2.87
N ALA A 11 3.45 -13.31 -2.84
CA ALA A 11 3.43 -14.77 -2.83
C ALA A 11 2.93 -15.31 -1.49
N SER A 12 3.34 -14.69 -0.38
CA SER A 12 2.84 -15.03 0.96
C SER A 12 1.56 -14.29 1.36
N GLY A 13 1.11 -13.30 0.57
CA GLY A 13 -0.06 -12.48 0.87
C GLY A 13 0.15 -11.59 2.11
N THR A 14 1.35 -11.04 2.26
CA THR A 14 1.74 -10.25 3.43
C THR A 14 2.17 -8.83 3.08
N ILE A 15 1.97 -7.91 4.04
CA ILE A 15 2.39 -6.51 3.96
C ILE A 15 3.08 -6.13 5.27
N GLU A 16 4.38 -5.89 5.22
CA GLU A 16 5.15 -5.36 6.35
C GLU A 16 4.93 -3.85 6.46
N ILE A 17 4.35 -3.39 7.57
CA ILE A 17 4.14 -1.98 7.85
C ILE A 17 5.40 -1.39 8.50
N ASP A 18 5.86 -2.04 9.56
CA ASP A 18 7.09 -1.72 10.28
C ASP A 18 7.69 -2.98 10.93
N SER A 19 8.77 -2.82 11.69
CA SER A 19 9.48 -3.92 12.34
C SER A 19 8.64 -4.76 13.31
N HIS A 20 7.48 -4.28 13.77
CA HIS A 20 6.61 -4.96 14.73
C HIS A 20 5.23 -5.33 14.15
N THR A 21 4.87 -4.81 12.98
CA THR A 21 3.52 -4.95 12.43
C THR A 21 3.56 -5.45 11.00
N THR A 22 2.99 -6.63 10.79
CA THR A 22 2.79 -7.25 9.47
C THR A 22 1.32 -7.61 9.32
N LEU A 23 0.72 -7.18 8.21
CA LEU A 23 -0.61 -7.62 7.80
C LEU A 23 -0.48 -8.90 7.00
N THR A 24 -1.32 -9.88 7.28
CA THR A 24 -1.30 -11.21 6.66
C THR A 24 -2.67 -11.55 6.08
N GLY A 25 -2.71 -12.49 5.13
CA GLY A 25 -3.96 -13.00 4.55
C GLY A 25 -4.54 -12.09 3.47
N VAL A 26 -3.71 -11.30 2.78
CA VAL A 26 -4.14 -10.53 1.62
C VAL A 26 -4.44 -11.49 0.47
N PRO A 27 -5.68 -11.55 -0.06
CA PRO A 27 -6.05 -12.47 -1.13
C PRO A 27 -5.26 -12.21 -2.42
N ALA A 28 -4.95 -13.26 -3.18
CA ALA A 28 -4.21 -13.17 -4.44
C ALA A 28 -4.86 -12.18 -5.45
N HIS A 29 -6.19 -12.27 -5.61
CA HIS A 29 -6.97 -11.37 -6.47
C HIS A 29 -6.79 -9.88 -6.15
N ALA A 30 -6.52 -9.52 -4.89
CA ALA A 30 -6.34 -8.12 -4.53
C ALA A 30 -5.12 -7.49 -5.24
N TRP A 31 -4.13 -8.30 -5.59
CA TRP A 31 -2.92 -7.85 -6.30
C TRP A 31 -3.11 -7.67 -7.80
N GLU A 32 -4.17 -8.24 -8.37
CA GLU A 32 -4.47 -8.21 -9.80
C GLU A 32 -5.10 -6.89 -10.22
N TYR A 33 -5.82 -6.23 -9.31
CA TYR A 33 -6.34 -4.89 -9.54
C TYR A 33 -5.19 -3.87 -9.63
N LYS A 34 -4.79 -3.57 -10.87
CA LYS A 34 -3.67 -2.69 -11.20
C LYS A 34 -4.13 -1.33 -11.70
N LEU A 35 -3.41 -0.30 -11.26
CA LEU A 35 -3.51 1.07 -11.75
C LEU A 35 -2.16 1.43 -12.37
N GLY A 36 -2.08 1.41 -13.70
CA GLY A 36 -0.80 1.47 -14.41
C GLY A 36 0.03 0.22 -14.17
N ASN A 37 1.25 0.36 -13.65
CA ASN A 37 2.21 -0.73 -13.49
C ASN A 37 2.23 -1.39 -12.10
N ARG A 38 1.37 -0.96 -11.16
CA ARG A 38 1.34 -1.42 -9.76
C ARG A 38 -0.07 -1.76 -9.31
N SER A 39 -0.20 -2.62 -8.30
CA SER A 39 -1.50 -2.84 -7.65
C SER A 39 -1.94 -1.61 -6.85
N ALA A 40 -3.24 -1.49 -6.57
CA ALA A 40 -3.76 -0.41 -5.73
C ALA A 40 -3.13 -0.40 -4.32
N LEU A 41 -2.81 -1.57 -3.76
CA LEU A 41 -2.14 -1.69 -2.46
C LEU A 41 -0.69 -1.16 -2.52
N GLU A 42 0.03 -1.47 -3.58
CA GLU A 42 1.40 -0.96 -3.79
C GLU A 42 1.42 0.56 -3.95
N TRP A 43 0.38 1.13 -4.55
CA TRP A 43 0.22 2.59 -4.65
C TRP A 43 0.08 3.25 -3.28
N ILE A 44 -0.74 2.69 -2.39
CA ILE A 44 -0.86 3.22 -1.01
C ILE A 44 0.51 3.24 -0.34
N LEU A 45 1.22 2.11 -0.35
CA LEU A 45 2.52 2.01 0.33
C LEU A 45 3.54 2.98 -0.25
N ASP A 46 3.54 3.20 -1.57
CA ASP A 46 4.44 4.17 -2.21
C ASP A 46 4.17 5.63 -1.78
N GLN A 47 2.90 6.00 -1.61
CA GLN A 47 2.54 7.36 -1.19
C GLN A 47 2.96 7.65 0.25
N TYR A 48 2.90 6.66 1.14
CA TYR A 48 3.29 6.81 2.55
C TYR A 48 4.77 6.48 2.83
N LYS A 49 5.58 6.19 1.80
CA LYS A 49 7.03 6.11 1.98
C LYS A 49 7.60 7.49 2.27
N LYS A 50 8.44 7.59 3.30
CA LYS A 50 9.17 8.82 3.60
C LYS A 50 10.08 9.19 2.42
N LYS A 51 9.78 10.31 1.78
CA LYS A 51 10.59 10.90 0.71
C LYS A 51 11.44 12.01 1.33
N LYS A 52 12.77 11.91 1.21
CA LYS A 52 13.65 12.99 1.65
C LYS A 52 13.69 14.05 0.54
N PRO A 53 13.38 15.33 0.84
CA PRO A 53 13.60 16.40 -0.11
C PRO A 53 15.07 16.42 -0.57
N SER A 54 15.32 16.66 -1.86
CA SER A 54 16.68 16.74 -2.41
C SER A 54 17.41 18.01 -1.94
N ASP A 55 16.67 19.10 -1.78
CA ASP A 55 17.19 20.35 -1.24
C ASP A 55 17.50 20.22 0.26
N ALA A 56 18.74 20.54 0.63
CA ALA A 56 19.23 20.40 2.01
C ALA A 56 18.52 21.34 2.98
N THR A 57 18.20 22.57 2.57
CA THR A 57 17.51 23.56 3.39
C THR A 57 16.07 23.12 3.68
N ILE A 58 15.40 22.57 2.65
CA ILE A 58 14.06 22.01 2.78
C ILE A 58 14.09 20.75 3.66
N ALA A 59 15.07 19.87 3.47
CA ALA A 59 15.20 18.66 4.24
C ALA A 59 15.46 18.92 5.74
N GLU A 60 16.21 19.98 6.07
CA GLU A 60 16.52 20.35 7.45
C GLU A 60 15.35 21.08 8.14
N ARG A 61 14.70 22.01 7.44
CA ARG A 61 13.72 22.92 8.08
C ARG A 61 12.27 22.49 7.91
N PHE A 62 11.94 21.67 6.90
CA PHE A 62 10.56 21.41 6.49
C PHE A 62 10.21 19.93 6.30
N ASN A 63 11.11 18.98 6.61
CA ASN A 63 10.81 17.55 6.55
C ASN A 63 10.14 17.04 7.83
N THR A 64 8.88 17.44 8.05
CA THR A 64 8.11 17.10 9.25
C THR A 64 7.42 15.74 9.17
N TYR A 65 7.40 15.10 8.00
CA TYR A 65 6.70 13.83 7.79
C TYR A 65 7.27 12.68 8.64
N LYS A 66 6.39 12.04 9.40
CA LYS A 66 6.63 10.81 10.15
C LYS A 66 5.51 9.81 9.85
N PHE A 67 5.89 8.62 9.38
CA PHE A 67 4.92 7.57 9.07
C PHE A 67 4.13 7.13 10.32
N GLU A 68 4.74 7.16 11.50
CA GLU A 68 4.11 6.77 12.77
C GLU A 68 2.79 7.53 13.04
N ASP A 69 2.73 8.80 12.64
CA ASP A 69 1.53 9.64 12.81
C ASP A 69 0.35 9.16 11.94
N TYR A 70 0.60 8.35 10.91
CA TYR A 70 -0.40 7.86 9.94
C TYR A 70 -0.57 6.34 9.97
N LYS A 71 0.15 5.63 10.84
CA LYS A 71 0.27 4.16 10.78
C LYS A 71 -1.10 3.47 10.78
N GLU A 72 -1.97 3.84 11.72
CA GLU A 72 -3.29 3.21 11.88
C GLU A 72 -4.21 3.52 10.69
N GLU A 73 -4.19 4.76 10.19
CA GLU A 73 -4.94 5.17 9.01
C GLU A 73 -4.52 4.38 7.76
N VAL A 74 -3.21 4.15 7.59
CA VAL A 74 -2.68 3.37 6.47
C VAL A 74 -3.09 1.90 6.56
N ILE A 75 -3.08 1.32 7.77
CA ILE A 75 -3.55 -0.06 7.98
C ILE A 75 -5.04 -0.18 7.64
N GLU A 76 -5.86 0.77 8.09
CA GLU A 76 -7.29 0.78 7.76
C GLU A 76 -7.53 0.94 6.26
N LEU A 77 -6.80 1.88 5.63
CA LEU A 77 -6.89 2.13 4.20
C LEU A 77 -6.51 0.89 3.39
N LEU A 78 -5.44 0.18 3.77
CA LEU A 78 -5.02 -1.06 3.12
C LEU A 78 -6.10 -2.14 3.22
N LYS A 79 -6.76 -2.30 4.37
CA LYS A 79 -7.89 -3.25 4.52
C LYS A 79 -9.04 -2.90 3.58
N ARG A 80 -9.43 -1.63 3.53
CA ARG A 80 -10.52 -1.15 2.67
C ARG A 80 -10.19 -1.32 1.19
N VAL A 81 -8.98 -0.94 0.77
CA VAL A 81 -8.55 -1.06 -0.62
C VAL A 81 -8.31 -2.51 -1.03
N THR A 82 -7.93 -3.39 -0.11
CA THR A 82 -7.92 -4.85 -0.36
C THR A 82 -9.31 -5.33 -0.77
N ASN A 83 -10.35 -4.96 0.00
CA ASN A 83 -11.73 -5.34 -0.31
C ASN A 83 -12.22 -4.74 -1.63
N VAL A 84 -11.93 -3.45 -1.89
CA VAL A 84 -12.26 -2.81 -3.17
C VAL A 84 -11.59 -3.56 -4.33
N SER A 85 -10.30 -3.88 -4.19
CA SER A 85 -9.52 -4.57 -5.23
C SER A 85 -10.13 -5.94 -5.57
N VAL A 86 -10.47 -6.74 -4.55
CA VAL A 86 -11.10 -8.06 -4.76
C VAL A 86 -12.45 -7.91 -5.46
N LYS A 87 -13.33 -7.02 -4.96
CA LYS A 87 -14.65 -6.80 -5.57
C LYS A 87 -14.58 -6.27 -6.99
N THR A 88 -13.60 -5.42 -7.29
CA THR A 88 -13.39 -4.95 -8.65
C THR A 88 -13.02 -6.10 -9.58
N MET A 89 -12.12 -6.99 -9.15
CA MET A 89 -11.78 -8.19 -9.93
C MET A 89 -12.98 -9.12 -10.11
N GLU A 90 -13.80 -9.31 -9.08
CA GLU A 90 -15.05 -10.08 -9.18
C GLU A 90 -16.01 -9.51 -10.23
N ILE A 91 -16.18 -8.18 -10.28
CA ILE A 91 -17.03 -7.51 -11.28
C ILE A 91 -16.43 -7.68 -12.67
N LEU A 92 -15.12 -7.43 -12.85
CA LEU A 92 -14.45 -7.56 -14.14
C LEU A 92 -14.58 -8.98 -14.71
N ASN A 93 -14.46 -10.01 -13.87
CA ASN A 93 -14.61 -11.41 -14.28
C ASN A 93 -16.04 -11.79 -14.68
N GLN A 94 -17.04 -10.99 -14.31
CA GLN A 94 -18.44 -11.19 -14.71
C GLN A 94 -18.81 -10.39 -15.98
N MET A 95 -17.94 -9.49 -16.43
CA MET A 95 -18.20 -8.73 -17.65
C MET A 95 -18.07 -9.63 -18.88
N PRO A 96 -18.93 -9.45 -19.90
CA PRO A 96 -18.76 -10.17 -21.15
C PRO A 96 -17.42 -9.80 -21.79
N ASN A 97 -16.82 -10.76 -22.49
CA ASN A 97 -15.65 -10.48 -23.32
C ASN A 97 -16.02 -9.42 -24.36
N ALA A 98 -15.08 -8.52 -24.64
CA ALA A 98 -15.23 -7.61 -25.76
C ALA A 98 -15.04 -8.42 -27.06
N ASP A 99 -16.12 -8.55 -27.84
CA ASP A 99 -16.09 -9.09 -29.20
C ASP A 99 -15.24 -8.22 -30.15
#